data_AF-A0A2E3C3H2-F1
#
_entry.id   AF-A0A2E3C3H2-F1
#
_cell.length_a   1.000
_cell.length_b   1.000
_cell.length_c   1.000
_cell.angle_alpha   90.00
_cell.angle_beta   90.00
_cell.angle_gamma   90.00
#
_symmetry.space_group_name_H-M   'P 1'
#
loop_
_entity.id
_entity.type
_entity.pdbx_description
1 polymer ?
#
loop_
_entity_poly.entity_id
_entity_poly.type
_entity_poly.pdbx_seq_one_letter_code
_entity_poly.pdbx_strand_id
1 'polypeptide(L)'
;MIIYRHTTPAETQLCTEGSVVLIGNFDGVHKGHQALLKTAASHAKTLGLPVVVLTFEPHPRAVLTPEKAPVQLTTFPEKCELLKHYGADAVYAIDFTKAYAATTPEEFVRETLVNTLRAKQVVIGYDFAFGRGRAGNAENLQKMGKALGYGLTIVPPQEAAKNGLVYSSTEVRKALADADFALAEELLGHTLEIFKTYQPKHTSA
;
A
#
# COMPACT_ATOMS: atom_id res chain seq x y z
N MET A 1 -10.08 6.65 -11.39
CA MET A 1 -9.62 5.53 -10.56
C MET A 1 -10.79 5.02 -9.75
N ILE A 2 -11.04 3.71 -9.76
CA ILE A 2 -12.13 3.11 -8.98
C ILE A 2 -11.60 2.76 -7.59
N ILE A 3 -12.40 2.99 -6.54
CA ILE A 3 -12.02 2.67 -5.16
C ILE A 3 -13.01 1.64 -4.60
N TYR A 4 -12.47 0.51 -4.19
CA TYR A 4 -13.18 -0.56 -3.51
C TYR A 4 -12.71 -0.59 -2.06
N ARG A 5 -13.55 -0.13 -1.14
CA ARG A 5 -13.23 -0.03 0.28
C ARG A 5 -14.20 -0.90 1.06
N HIS A 6 -13.65 -1.85 1.82
CA HIS A 6 -14.44 -2.73 2.69
C HIS A 6 -15.51 -3.56 1.94
N THR A 7 -15.27 -3.80 0.65
CA THR A 7 -16.16 -4.60 -0.20
C THR A 7 -15.78 -6.07 -0.13
N THR A 8 -16.76 -6.94 -0.21
CA THR A 8 -16.51 -8.37 -0.34
C THR A 8 -16.15 -8.75 -1.79
N PRO A 9 -15.44 -9.87 -2.02
CA PRO A 9 -15.18 -10.40 -3.35
C PRO A 9 -16.45 -10.61 -4.21
N ALA A 10 -17.57 -10.95 -3.58
CA ALA A 10 -18.85 -11.16 -4.27
C ALA A 10 -19.47 -9.87 -4.82
N GLU A 11 -19.12 -8.72 -4.24
CA GLU A 11 -19.61 -7.39 -4.64
C GLU A 11 -18.68 -6.71 -5.67
N THR A 12 -17.55 -7.36 -6.00
CA THR A 12 -16.50 -6.77 -6.83
C THR A 12 -16.36 -7.50 -8.15
N GLN A 13 -16.95 -6.95 -9.21
CA GLN A 13 -16.69 -7.37 -10.59
C GLN A 13 -15.37 -6.74 -11.10
N LEU A 14 -14.30 -6.96 -10.35
CA LEU A 14 -12.97 -6.40 -10.62
C LEU A 14 -12.26 -7.24 -11.68
N CYS A 15 -11.61 -6.55 -12.62
CA CYS A 15 -10.54 -7.09 -13.46
C CYS A 15 -10.87 -8.43 -14.12
N THR A 16 -11.96 -8.49 -14.89
CA THR A 16 -12.44 -9.76 -15.49
C THR A 16 -11.35 -10.50 -16.28
N GLU A 17 -10.49 -9.77 -16.97
CA GLU A 17 -9.37 -10.27 -17.77
C GLU A 17 -8.07 -10.49 -16.96
N GLY A 18 -8.03 -10.03 -15.71
CA GLY A 18 -6.88 -10.08 -14.81
C GLY A 18 -6.33 -8.70 -14.44
N SER A 19 -5.33 -8.67 -13.56
CA SER A 19 -4.71 -7.42 -13.08
C SER A 19 -3.23 -7.55 -12.78
N VAL A 20 -2.56 -6.40 -12.70
CA VAL A 20 -1.27 -6.25 -12.02
C VAL A 20 -1.53 -5.72 -10.62
N VAL A 21 -1.27 -6.55 -9.61
CA VAL A 21 -1.54 -6.21 -8.21
C VAL A 21 -0.29 -5.69 -7.54
N LEU A 22 -0.34 -4.48 -7.00
CA LEU A 22 0.70 -3.90 -6.17
C LEU A 22 0.25 -3.89 -4.71
N ILE A 23 1.01 -4.53 -3.80
CA ILE A 23 0.61 -4.73 -2.40
C ILE A 23 1.46 -3.87 -1.46
N GLY A 24 0.81 -3.19 -0.51
CA GLY A 24 1.51 -2.39 0.51
C GLY A 24 0.57 -1.54 1.37
N ASN A 25 1.12 -0.87 2.39
CA ASN A 25 0.34 0.06 3.23
C ASN A 25 0.22 1.47 2.63
N PHE A 26 1.16 1.85 1.75
CA PHE A 26 1.21 3.12 1.02
C PHE A 26 1.06 4.37 1.88
N ASP A 27 1.47 4.34 3.14
CA ASP A 27 1.35 5.50 4.02
C ASP A 27 2.33 6.60 3.59
N GLY A 28 1.79 7.75 3.18
CA GLY A 28 2.56 8.86 2.63
C GLY A 28 2.99 8.72 1.17
N VAL A 29 2.73 7.59 0.47
CA VAL A 29 3.07 7.38 -0.97
C VAL A 29 4.44 7.96 -1.38
N HIS A 30 5.45 7.76 -0.53
CA HIS A 30 6.81 8.26 -0.72
C HIS A 30 7.51 7.71 -1.97
N LYS A 31 8.69 8.23 -2.32
CA LYS A 31 9.45 7.83 -3.53
C LYS A 31 9.68 6.32 -3.68
N GLY A 32 9.88 5.61 -2.57
CA GLY A 32 9.90 4.13 -2.57
C GLY A 32 8.59 3.48 -3.08
N HIS A 33 7.43 3.96 -2.65
CA HIS A 33 6.12 3.54 -3.18
C HIS A 33 5.93 3.95 -4.65
N GLN A 34 6.43 5.11 -5.04
CA GLN A 34 6.35 5.58 -6.43
C GLN A 34 7.15 4.68 -7.38
N ALA A 35 8.30 4.17 -6.94
CA ALA A 35 9.09 3.19 -7.71
C ALA A 35 8.35 1.85 -7.87
N LEU A 36 7.65 1.40 -6.83
CA LEU A 36 6.77 0.23 -6.90
C LEU A 36 5.63 0.43 -7.92
N LEU A 37 4.96 1.59 -7.87
CA LEU A 37 3.89 1.96 -8.82
C LEU A 37 4.41 2.02 -10.26
N LYS A 38 5.57 2.64 -10.48
CA LYS A 38 6.21 2.69 -11.80
C LYS A 38 6.50 1.28 -12.34
N THR A 39 6.96 0.38 -11.48
CA THR A 39 7.21 -1.03 -11.86
C THR A 39 5.91 -1.75 -12.21
N ALA A 40 4.86 -1.59 -11.39
CA ALA A 40 3.55 -2.15 -11.67
C ALA A 40 2.96 -1.63 -12.98
N ALA A 41 3.04 -0.33 -13.23
CA ALA A 41 2.60 0.31 -14.47
C ALA A 41 3.34 -0.24 -15.70
N SER A 42 4.63 -0.54 -15.60
CA SER A 42 5.41 -1.15 -16.68
C SER A 42 4.92 -2.57 -17.02
N HIS A 43 4.60 -3.38 -16.00
CA HIS A 43 4.02 -4.71 -16.21
C HIS A 43 2.61 -4.62 -16.80
N ALA A 44 1.78 -3.72 -16.26
CA ALA A 44 0.42 -3.47 -16.71
C ALA A 44 0.38 -3.09 -18.19
N LYS A 45 1.25 -2.18 -18.62
CA LYS A 45 1.41 -1.80 -20.02
C LYS A 45 1.78 -2.98 -20.92
N THR A 46 2.70 -3.84 -20.47
CA THR A 46 3.14 -5.02 -21.22
C THR A 46 2.03 -6.06 -21.36
N LEU A 47 1.24 -6.24 -20.31
CA LEU A 47 0.18 -7.25 -20.26
C LEU A 47 -1.17 -6.76 -20.78
N GLY A 48 -1.35 -5.45 -20.98
CA GLY A 48 -2.65 -4.85 -21.32
C GLY A 48 -3.67 -4.95 -20.17
N LEU A 49 -3.22 -4.91 -18.92
CA LEU A 49 -4.04 -5.10 -17.72
C LEU A 49 -3.99 -3.87 -16.81
N PRO A 50 -5.02 -3.62 -15.97
CA PRO A 50 -5.01 -2.51 -15.02
C PRO A 50 -4.04 -2.73 -13.84
N VAL A 51 -3.53 -1.63 -13.29
CA VAL A 51 -2.82 -1.60 -12.01
C VAL A 51 -3.84 -1.50 -10.87
N VAL A 52 -3.89 -2.52 -10.03
CA VAL A 52 -4.70 -2.52 -8.80
C VAL A 52 -3.79 -2.41 -7.59
N VAL A 53 -3.95 -1.35 -6.81
CA VAL A 53 -3.26 -1.22 -5.52
C VAL A 53 -4.06 -1.92 -4.45
N LEU A 54 -3.48 -2.95 -3.86
CA LEU A 54 -4.01 -3.66 -2.69
C LEU A 54 -3.42 -3.03 -1.42
N THR A 55 -4.29 -2.43 -0.60
CA THR A 55 -3.93 -1.79 0.67
C THR A 55 -4.87 -2.22 1.79
N PHE A 56 -4.58 -1.77 3.01
CA PHE A 56 -5.34 -2.05 4.21
C PHE A 56 -5.87 -0.75 4.84
N GLU A 57 -7.12 -0.78 5.24
CA GLU A 57 -7.80 0.34 5.89
C GLU A 57 -8.77 -0.20 6.96
N PRO A 58 -8.60 0.10 8.25
CA PRO A 58 -7.53 0.92 8.84
C PRO A 58 -6.14 0.27 8.71
N HIS A 59 -5.09 1.06 8.94
CA HIS A 59 -3.71 0.58 8.90
C HIS A 59 -3.49 -0.61 9.87
N PRO A 60 -2.80 -1.71 9.48
CA PRO A 60 -2.70 -2.92 10.30
C PRO A 60 -2.18 -2.70 11.72
N ARG A 61 -1.19 -1.81 11.89
CA ARG A 61 -0.67 -1.43 13.22
C ARG A 61 -1.70 -0.72 14.10
N ALA A 62 -2.63 0.05 13.53
CA ALA A 62 -3.70 0.71 14.29
C ALA A 62 -4.68 -0.30 14.91
N VAL A 63 -4.76 -1.51 14.34
CA VAL A 63 -5.67 -2.57 14.78
C VAL A 63 -4.97 -3.54 15.73
N LEU A 64 -3.73 -3.91 15.39
CA LEU A 64 -2.96 -4.92 16.12
C LEU A 64 -2.28 -4.35 17.37
N THR A 65 -1.75 -3.13 17.26
CA THR A 65 -0.95 -2.46 18.31
C THR A 65 -1.29 -0.96 18.34
N PRO A 66 -2.55 -0.59 18.66
CA PRO A 66 -3.03 0.80 18.59
C PRO A 66 -2.16 1.78 19.37
N GLU A 67 -1.62 1.36 20.53
CA GLU A 67 -0.75 2.16 21.38
C GLU A 67 0.63 2.44 20.78
N LYS A 68 1.04 1.66 19.75
CA LYS A 68 2.28 1.81 18.99
C LYS A 68 2.03 2.16 17.53
N ALA A 69 0.79 2.49 17.16
CA ALA A 69 0.45 2.84 15.81
C ALA A 69 1.03 4.23 15.50
N PRO A 70 1.87 4.36 14.46
CA PRO A 70 2.37 5.68 14.09
C PRO A 70 1.22 6.55 13.58
N VAL A 71 1.38 7.87 13.73
CA VAL A 71 0.51 8.83 13.03
C VAL A 71 0.62 8.56 11.53
N GLN A 72 -0.53 8.47 10.86
CA GLN A 72 -0.56 8.27 9.41
C GLN A 72 -0.08 9.56 8.72
N LEU A 73 0.74 9.40 7.69
CA LEU A 73 1.30 10.51 6.92
C LEU A 73 0.28 11.12 5.96
N THR A 74 -0.73 10.33 5.57
CA THR A 74 -1.81 10.74 4.67
C THR A 74 -3.12 10.17 5.16
N THR A 75 -4.22 10.91 5.01
CA THR A 75 -5.56 10.36 5.13
C THR A 75 -5.84 9.34 4.01
N PHE A 76 -6.86 8.48 4.17
CA PHE A 76 -7.22 7.53 3.11
C PHE A 76 -7.58 8.21 1.78
N PRO A 77 -8.38 9.31 1.74
CA PRO A 77 -8.63 10.05 0.51
C PRO A 77 -7.36 10.61 -0.16
N GLU A 78 -6.44 11.23 0.61
CA GLU A 78 -5.16 11.73 0.09
C GLU A 78 -4.32 10.60 -0.49
N LYS A 79 -4.23 9.47 0.23
CA LYS A 79 -3.54 8.27 -0.25
C LYS A 79 -4.10 7.82 -1.59
N CYS A 80 -5.43 7.77 -1.75
CA CYS A 80 -6.05 7.39 -3.01
C CYS A 80 -5.74 8.38 -4.15
N GLU A 81 -5.78 9.69 -3.93
CA GLU A 81 -5.42 10.66 -4.98
C GLU A 81 -3.93 10.59 -5.35
N LEU A 82 -3.04 10.37 -4.39
CA LEU A 82 -1.62 10.14 -4.66
C LEU A 82 -1.39 8.84 -5.45
N LEU A 83 -2.02 7.73 -5.05
CA LEU A 83 -1.92 6.45 -5.77
C LEU A 83 -2.40 6.59 -7.22
N LYS A 84 -3.52 7.29 -7.44
CA LYS A 84 -4.04 7.63 -8.77
C LYS A 84 -3.05 8.45 -9.56
N HIS A 85 -2.50 9.51 -8.96
CA HIS A 85 -1.51 10.39 -9.59
C HIS A 85 -0.30 9.62 -10.10
N TYR A 86 0.16 8.63 -9.33
CA TYR A 86 1.32 7.80 -9.66
C TYR A 86 0.98 6.53 -10.47
N GLY A 87 -0.24 6.40 -10.99
CA GLY A 87 -0.58 5.41 -12.02
C GLY A 87 -1.36 4.19 -11.54
N ALA A 88 -2.07 4.26 -10.42
CA ALA A 88 -3.06 3.25 -10.05
C ALA A 88 -4.38 3.44 -10.82
N ASP A 89 -4.91 2.36 -11.40
CA ASP A 89 -6.22 2.35 -12.08
C ASP A 89 -7.36 2.07 -11.09
N ALA A 90 -7.07 1.28 -10.05
CA ALA A 90 -7.97 1.01 -8.94
C ALA A 90 -7.24 0.84 -7.61
N VAL A 91 -7.95 1.09 -6.51
CA VAL A 91 -7.52 0.76 -5.14
C VAL A 91 -8.51 -0.25 -4.56
N TYR A 92 -7.99 -1.37 -4.07
CA TYR A 92 -8.71 -2.34 -3.25
C TYR A 92 -8.20 -2.26 -1.82
N ALA A 93 -9.00 -1.66 -0.95
CA ALA A 93 -8.70 -1.45 0.46
C ALA A 93 -9.43 -2.49 1.31
N ILE A 94 -8.69 -3.48 1.79
CA ILE A 94 -9.18 -4.51 2.70
C ILE A 94 -9.53 -3.87 4.04
N ASP A 95 -10.70 -4.24 4.59
CA ASP A 95 -11.03 -3.96 5.98
C ASP A 95 -10.14 -4.78 6.92
N PHE A 96 -9.10 -4.16 7.47
CA PHE A 96 -8.16 -4.86 8.32
C PHE A 96 -8.70 -4.95 9.74
N THR A 97 -9.38 -6.06 10.03
CA THR A 97 -9.88 -6.36 11.38
C THR A 97 -8.97 -7.35 12.11
N LYS A 98 -9.17 -7.51 13.43
CA LYS A 98 -8.49 -8.59 14.18
C LYS A 98 -8.81 -9.98 13.62
N ALA A 99 -10.02 -10.18 13.10
CA ALA A 99 -10.40 -11.42 12.43
C ALA A 99 -9.61 -11.59 11.12
N TYR A 100 -9.50 -10.55 10.30
CA TYR A 100 -8.70 -10.59 9.06
C TYR A 100 -7.21 -10.82 9.35
N ALA A 101 -6.69 -10.33 10.46
CA ALA A 101 -5.30 -10.59 10.86
C ALA A 101 -5.00 -12.09 11.12
N ALA A 102 -6.04 -12.92 11.28
CA ALA A 102 -5.90 -14.37 11.43
C ALA A 102 -5.80 -15.12 10.08
N THR A 103 -6.03 -14.46 8.94
CA THR A 103 -5.95 -15.04 7.60
C THR A 103 -4.55 -15.60 7.33
N THR A 104 -4.48 -16.86 6.91
CA THR A 104 -3.22 -17.52 6.56
C THR A 104 -2.62 -16.95 5.26
N PRO A 105 -1.31 -17.10 5.02
CA PRO A 105 -0.71 -16.74 3.73
C PRO A 105 -1.42 -17.39 2.54
N GLU A 106 -1.80 -18.65 2.65
CA GLU A 106 -2.45 -19.43 1.59
C GLU A 106 -3.86 -18.91 1.28
N GLU A 107 -4.66 -18.63 2.31
CA GLU A 107 -6.00 -18.05 2.16
C GLU A 107 -5.91 -16.65 1.54
N PHE A 108 -4.97 -15.82 1.99
CA PHE A 108 -4.75 -14.50 1.40
C PHE A 108 -4.47 -14.59 -0.10
N VAL A 109 -3.54 -15.46 -0.50
CA VAL A 109 -3.17 -15.59 -1.92
C VAL A 109 -4.32 -16.14 -2.74
N ARG A 110 -4.97 -17.23 -2.31
CA ARG A 110 -6.06 -17.84 -3.07
C ARG A 110 -7.26 -16.91 -3.17
N GLU A 111 -7.76 -16.43 -2.05
CA GLU A 111 -9.01 -15.68 -2.04
C GLU A 111 -8.82 -14.25 -2.53
N THR A 112 -7.76 -13.56 -2.10
CA THR A 112 -7.58 -12.15 -2.46
C THR A 112 -6.88 -12.02 -3.81
N LEU A 113 -5.70 -12.60 -3.98
CA LEU A 113 -4.90 -12.34 -5.20
C LEU A 113 -5.46 -13.07 -6.41
N VAL A 114 -5.84 -14.34 -6.26
CA VAL A 114 -6.28 -15.18 -7.39
C VAL A 114 -7.77 -15.02 -7.67
N ASN A 115 -8.63 -15.28 -6.69
CA ASN A 115 -10.08 -15.32 -6.90
C ASN A 115 -10.66 -13.91 -7.09
N THR A 116 -10.30 -12.97 -6.20
CA THR A 116 -10.87 -11.62 -6.20
C THR A 116 -10.20 -10.71 -7.24
N LEU A 117 -8.87 -10.58 -7.16
CA LEU A 117 -8.13 -9.62 -7.99
C LEU A 117 -7.67 -10.20 -9.34
N ARG A 118 -7.75 -11.53 -9.53
CA ARG A 118 -7.33 -12.21 -10.75
C ARG A 118 -5.90 -11.82 -11.17
N ALA A 119 -5.00 -11.76 -10.20
CA ALA A 119 -3.63 -11.32 -10.39
C ALA A 119 -2.94 -12.14 -11.49
N LYS A 120 -2.35 -11.46 -12.48
CA LYS A 120 -1.43 -12.04 -13.47
C LYS A 120 0.02 -11.71 -13.14
N GLN A 121 0.22 -10.57 -12.47
CA GLN A 121 1.49 -10.14 -11.94
C GLN A 121 1.26 -9.51 -10.56
N VAL A 122 2.12 -9.85 -9.61
CA VAL A 122 2.18 -9.25 -8.28
C VAL A 122 3.48 -8.46 -8.15
N VAL A 123 3.39 -7.26 -7.58
CA VAL A 123 4.53 -6.39 -7.29
C VAL A 123 4.56 -6.09 -5.81
N ILE A 124 5.72 -6.28 -5.17
CA ILE A 124 5.93 -6.02 -3.74
C ILE A 124 7.27 -5.34 -3.48
N GLY A 125 7.39 -4.67 -2.34
CA GLY A 125 8.68 -4.23 -1.80
C GLY A 125 9.49 -5.39 -1.21
N TYR A 126 10.80 -5.21 -1.12
CA TYR A 126 11.74 -6.20 -0.56
C TYR A 126 11.46 -6.64 0.88
N ASP A 127 10.81 -5.79 1.68
CA ASP A 127 10.51 -6.02 3.11
C ASP A 127 9.07 -6.51 3.34
N PHE A 128 8.37 -6.88 2.27
CA PHE A 128 6.97 -7.30 2.34
C PHE A 128 6.81 -8.63 3.10
N ALA A 129 5.84 -8.62 4.02
CA ALA A 129 5.37 -9.81 4.72
C ALA A 129 3.84 -9.73 4.89
N PHE A 130 3.18 -10.88 4.93
CA PHE A 130 1.72 -10.99 4.91
C PHE A 130 1.23 -12.21 5.66
N GLY A 131 -0.10 -12.35 5.77
CA GLY A 131 -0.75 -13.43 6.49
C GLY A 131 -0.53 -13.38 8.01
N ARG A 132 -1.17 -14.32 8.70
CA ARG A 132 -1.22 -14.40 10.16
C ARG A 132 0.18 -14.37 10.75
N GLY A 133 0.42 -13.41 11.64
CA GLY A 133 1.70 -13.25 12.32
C GLY A 133 2.89 -13.00 11.37
N ARG A 134 2.65 -12.47 10.16
CA ARG A 134 3.69 -12.24 9.14
C ARG A 134 4.39 -13.53 8.68
N ALA A 135 3.68 -14.67 8.71
CA ALA A 135 4.21 -15.95 8.25
C ALA A 135 4.47 -16.02 6.73
N GLY A 136 3.79 -15.17 5.96
CA GLY A 136 3.98 -14.98 4.53
C GLY A 136 5.20 -14.10 4.22
N ASN A 137 6.00 -14.47 3.23
CA ASN A 137 7.20 -13.76 2.78
C ASN A 137 7.36 -13.85 1.25
N ALA A 138 8.35 -13.17 0.69
CA ALA A 138 8.56 -13.15 -0.76
C ALA A 138 8.80 -14.55 -1.36
N GLU A 139 9.49 -15.45 -0.64
CA GLU A 139 9.79 -16.80 -1.11
C GLU A 139 8.53 -17.67 -1.23
N ASN A 140 7.69 -17.68 -0.19
CA ASN A 140 6.44 -18.46 -0.24
C ASN A 140 5.44 -17.85 -1.23
N LEU A 141 5.39 -16.52 -1.37
CA LEU A 141 4.60 -15.85 -2.40
C LEU A 141 5.06 -16.26 -3.81
N GLN A 142 6.37 -16.35 -4.06
CA GLN A 142 6.90 -16.78 -5.35
C GLN A 142 6.53 -18.24 -5.67
N LYS A 143 6.64 -19.14 -4.67
CA LYS A 143 6.25 -20.55 -4.82
C LYS A 143 4.75 -20.69 -5.15
N MET A 144 3.91 -19.96 -4.41
CA MET A 144 2.46 -19.94 -4.68
C MET A 144 2.14 -19.34 -6.05
N GLY A 145 2.86 -18.30 -6.50
CA GLY A 145 2.70 -17.72 -7.83
C GLY A 145 2.94 -18.72 -8.96
N LYS A 146 4.00 -19.52 -8.86
CA LYS A 146 4.26 -20.61 -9.81
C LYS A 146 3.14 -21.64 -9.85
N ALA A 147 2.56 -21.98 -8.70
CA ALA A 147 1.50 -22.99 -8.60
C ALA A 147 0.12 -22.46 -9.02
N LEU A 148 -0.15 -21.17 -8.81
CA LEU A 148 -1.47 -20.54 -8.99
C LEU A 148 -1.56 -19.64 -10.24
N GLY A 149 -0.47 -19.51 -10.99
CA GLY A 149 -0.48 -18.88 -12.32
C GLY A 149 -0.31 -17.36 -12.33
N TYR A 150 0.49 -16.79 -11.42
CA TYR A 150 0.87 -15.37 -11.46
C TYR A 150 2.40 -15.16 -11.37
N GLY A 151 2.89 -14.09 -11.99
CA GLY A 151 4.27 -13.63 -11.85
C GLY A 151 4.50 -12.82 -10.56
N LEU A 152 5.72 -12.82 -10.04
CA LEU A 152 6.11 -11.99 -8.88
C LEU A 152 7.33 -11.13 -9.22
N THR A 153 7.23 -9.84 -8.93
CA THR A 153 8.34 -8.87 -9.02
C THR A 153 8.56 -8.27 -7.64
N ILE A 154 9.80 -8.35 -7.18
CA ILE A 154 10.24 -7.77 -5.90
C ILE A 154 11.08 -6.55 -6.24
N VAL A 155 10.65 -5.37 -5.79
CA VAL A 155 11.39 -4.14 -6.02
C VAL A 155 12.37 -3.91 -4.86
N PRO A 156 13.67 -3.70 -5.13
CA PRO A 156 14.67 -3.44 -4.10
C PRO A 156 14.40 -2.12 -3.36
N PRO A 157 15.00 -1.91 -2.17
CA PRO A 157 14.92 -0.61 -1.49
C PRO A 157 15.37 0.51 -2.43
N GLN A 158 14.70 1.65 -2.30
CA GLN A 158 15.06 2.87 -3.02
C GLN A 158 15.65 3.85 -2.01
N GLU A 159 16.75 4.49 -2.38
CA GLU A 159 17.52 5.36 -1.49
C GLU A 159 17.66 6.77 -2.06
N ALA A 160 17.71 7.76 -1.17
CA ALA A 160 17.96 9.13 -1.54
C ALA A 160 19.42 9.33 -1.96
N ALA A 161 19.62 9.86 -3.17
CA ALA A 161 20.96 10.02 -3.74
C ALA A 161 21.90 10.90 -2.89
N LYS A 162 21.35 11.83 -2.10
CA LYS A 162 22.12 12.81 -1.34
C LYS A 162 22.71 12.25 -0.05
N ASN A 163 22.02 11.33 0.63
CA ASN A 163 22.38 10.87 1.97
C ASN A 163 22.24 9.36 2.19
N GLY A 164 21.83 8.60 1.16
CA GLY A 164 21.65 7.15 1.24
C GLY A 164 20.46 6.70 2.11
N LEU A 165 19.60 7.63 2.55
CA LEU A 165 18.44 7.26 3.36
C LEU A 165 17.43 6.47 2.51
N VAL A 166 16.97 5.34 3.04
CA VAL A 166 15.91 4.55 2.42
C VAL A 166 14.61 5.34 2.43
N TYR A 167 13.96 5.45 1.27
CA TYR A 167 12.63 6.03 1.17
C TYR A 167 11.61 5.14 1.89
N SER A 168 11.22 5.52 3.10
CA SER A 168 10.24 4.79 3.92
C SER A 168 9.37 5.75 4.73
N SER A 169 8.15 5.34 5.07
CA SER A 169 7.28 6.11 5.98
C SER A 169 7.94 6.32 7.36
N THR A 170 8.86 5.46 7.77
CA THR A 170 9.60 5.62 9.04
C THR A 170 10.54 6.82 8.97
N GLU A 171 11.33 6.95 7.89
CA GLU A 171 12.25 8.08 7.73
C GLU A 171 11.49 9.39 7.52
N VAL A 172 10.36 9.38 6.79
CA VAL A 172 9.50 10.58 6.68
C VAL A 172 9.02 11.03 8.06
N ARG A 173 8.53 10.10 8.90
CA ARG A 173 8.06 10.46 10.25
C ARG A 173 9.18 10.95 11.17
N LYS A 174 10.40 10.43 11.04
CA LYS A 174 11.56 10.95 11.78
C LYS A 174 11.86 12.38 11.37
N ALA A 175 11.95 12.65 10.06
CA ALA A 175 12.15 14.01 9.55
C ALA A 175 11.07 14.98 10.06
N LEU A 176 9.80 14.57 10.06
CA LEU A 176 8.71 15.39 10.62
C LEU A 176 8.82 15.60 12.14
N ALA A 177 9.24 14.58 12.90
CA ALA A 177 9.46 14.69 14.33
C ALA A 177 10.59 15.67 14.67
N ASP A 178 11.61 15.74 13.81
CA ASP A 178 12.75 16.66 13.90
C ASP A 178 12.47 18.04 13.27
N ALA A 179 11.24 18.28 12.79
CA ALA A 179 10.81 19.48 12.07
C ALA A 179 11.63 19.78 10.79
N ASP A 180 12.27 18.76 10.19
CA ASP A 180 12.94 18.85 8.90
C ASP A 180 11.96 18.59 7.75
N PHE A 181 11.14 19.60 7.46
CA PHE A 181 10.14 19.53 6.39
C PHE A 181 10.77 19.38 4.99
N ALA A 182 11.97 19.95 4.78
CA ALA A 182 12.66 19.84 3.51
C ALA A 182 13.06 18.38 3.23
N LEU A 183 13.60 17.68 4.23
CA LEU A 183 13.88 16.25 4.12
C LEU A 183 12.59 15.44 3.97
N ALA A 184 11.54 15.76 4.72
CA ALA A 184 10.26 15.06 4.60
C ALA A 184 9.70 15.13 3.18
N GLU A 185 9.67 16.32 2.56
CA GLU A 185 9.24 16.50 1.17
C GLU A 185 10.20 15.86 0.16
N GLU A 186 11.52 15.86 0.43
CA GLU A 186 12.49 15.13 -0.40
C GLU A 186 12.18 13.63 -0.41
N LEU A 187 11.89 13.03 0.74
CA LEU A 187 11.59 11.62 0.89
C LEU A 187 10.21 11.27 0.29
N LEU A 188 9.22 12.15 0.48
CA LEU A 188 7.88 12.00 -0.09
C LEU A 188 7.90 12.13 -1.62
N GLY A 189 8.66 13.09 -2.16
CA GLY A 189 8.64 13.44 -3.58
C GLY A 189 7.40 14.21 -4.02
N HIS A 190 6.58 14.66 -3.07
CA HIS A 190 5.47 15.58 -3.25
C HIS A 190 5.34 16.46 -2.02
N THR A 191 4.59 17.56 -2.16
CA THR A 191 4.31 18.49 -1.07
C THR A 191 3.57 17.81 0.07
N LEU A 192 3.94 18.15 1.31
CA LEU A 192 3.23 17.70 2.50
C LEU A 192 1.98 18.56 2.72
N GLU A 193 0.81 17.93 2.79
CA GLU A 193 -0.44 18.61 3.13
C GLU A 193 -0.91 18.19 4.53
N ILE A 194 -1.24 19.17 5.38
CA ILE A 194 -1.74 18.93 6.73
C ILE A 194 -3.11 19.60 6.86
N PHE A 195 -4.16 18.78 6.99
CA PHE A 195 -5.51 19.27 7.24
C PHE A 195 -5.82 19.24 8.72
N LYS A 196 -6.28 20.37 9.26
CA LYS A 196 -6.81 20.46 10.62
C LYS A 196 -8.12 21.23 10.58
N THR A 197 -9.19 20.60 11.07
CA THR A 197 -10.43 21.33 11.34
C THR A 197 -10.20 22.25 12.53
N TYR A 198 -10.30 23.56 12.30
CA TYR A 198 -10.29 24.54 13.39
C TYR A 198 -11.64 24.48 14.12
N GLN A 199 -11.62 24.16 15.40
CA GLN A 199 -12.76 24.38 16.28
C GLN A 199 -12.48 25.62 17.13
N PRO A 200 -13.23 26.73 16.96
CA PRO A 200 -13.08 27.90 17.80
C PRO A 200 -13.36 27.51 19.25
N LYS A 201 -12.46 27.87 20.16
CA LYS A 201 -12.74 27.75 21.60
C LYS A 201 -13.86 28.75 21.90
N HIS A 202 -15.01 28.28 22.38
CA HIS A 202 -15.99 29.16 23.00
C HIS A 202 -15.32 29.79 24.22
N THR A 203 -14.96 31.07 24.12
CA THR A 203 -14.65 31.91 25.28
C THR A 203 -15.97 32.18 25.98
N SER A 204 -16.26 31.41 27.03
CA SER A 204 -17.24 31.84 28.04
C SER A 204 -16.65 33.06 28.74
N ALA A 205 -17.25 34.22 28.49
CA ALA A 205 -17.02 35.46 29.22
C ALA A 205 -17.54 35.35 30.66
#